data_AF-A0AAU6LK67-F1
#
_entry.id   AF-A0AAU6LK67-F1
#
_cell.length_a   1.000
_cell.length_b   1.000
_cell.length_c   1.000
_cell.angle_alpha   90.00
_cell.angle_beta   90.00
_cell.angle_gamma   90.00
#
_symmetry.space_group_name_H-M   'P 1'
#
loop_
_entity.id
_entity.type
_entity.pdbx_description
1 polymer ?
#
loop_
_entity_poly.entity_id
_entity_poly.type
_entity_poly.pdbx_seq_one_letter_code
_entity_poly.pdbx_strand_id
1 'polypeptide(L)'
;MARATVSEAERAVLAAERRKLSVPEDVYEARRLRTAVFDTARTPDPERPALPETAAEAAAVIQQHAEALRLADVTRRAADLFAEEADQRFVDEAMAAVPKWVAGLDKEFGTLVAVVAKAAAKLPQDISMLDPGRIDWNNPVHSAAYTKAEGAAVQLEQLVSDRSDIAAVAGGDGGRDNALFAVAHFPQPTVQAVMNGDWQDMAPVLYAWRDLRAQPVARWVYLVRQDQLTLSLATPGEVRERSVQVELWRDAGHARRSALSPRTAEAYVTQVLSA
;
A
#
# COMPACT_ATOMS: atom_id res chain seq x y z
N MET A 1 -2.93 15.77 -9.38
CA MET A 1 -2.48 14.50 -8.80
C MET A 1 -0.98 14.37 -9.08
N ALA A 2 -0.17 14.00 -8.09
CA ALA A 2 1.25 13.73 -8.33
C ALA A 2 1.37 12.52 -9.26
N ARG A 3 2.25 12.60 -10.27
CA ARG A 3 2.51 11.52 -11.22
C ARG A 3 3.31 10.43 -10.50
N ALA A 4 2.93 9.16 -10.68
CA ALA A 4 3.64 8.05 -10.06
C ALA A 4 5.08 7.96 -10.58
N THR A 5 5.97 7.50 -9.71
CA THR A 5 7.41 7.39 -9.96
C THR A 5 7.79 5.97 -10.37
N VAL A 6 8.90 5.83 -11.08
CA VAL A 6 9.52 4.53 -11.37
C VAL A 6 9.76 3.71 -10.10
N SER A 7 10.18 4.37 -9.02
CA SER A 7 10.44 3.67 -7.75
C SER A 7 9.17 3.05 -7.17
N GLU A 8 8.01 3.68 -7.36
CA GLU A 8 6.72 3.12 -6.96
C GLU A 8 6.34 1.94 -7.86
N ALA A 9 6.51 2.06 -9.18
CA ALA A 9 6.26 0.99 -10.12
C ALA A 9 7.12 -0.26 -9.81
N GLU A 10 8.39 -0.07 -9.50
CA GLU A 10 9.31 -1.15 -9.13
C GLU A 10 8.89 -1.81 -7.80
N ARG A 11 8.50 -1.03 -6.79
CA ARG A 11 7.98 -1.59 -5.52
C ARG A 11 6.70 -2.40 -5.74
N ALA A 12 5.79 -1.92 -6.59
CA ALA A 12 4.56 -2.63 -6.91
C ALA A 12 4.83 -3.97 -7.61
N VAL A 13 5.73 -4.00 -8.59
CA VAL A 13 6.15 -5.24 -9.27
C VAL A 13 6.77 -6.22 -8.26
N LEU A 14 7.70 -5.76 -7.42
CA LEU A 14 8.32 -6.60 -6.40
C LEU A 14 7.32 -7.13 -5.37
N ALA A 15 6.33 -6.32 -4.97
CA ALA A 15 5.25 -6.75 -4.09
C ALA A 15 4.36 -7.81 -4.75
N ALA A 16 4.03 -7.63 -6.04
CA ALA A 16 3.26 -8.61 -6.81
C ALA A 16 4.01 -9.95 -6.94
N GLU A 17 5.31 -9.90 -7.26
CA GLU A 17 6.16 -11.09 -7.35
C GLU A 17 6.30 -11.82 -6.01
N ARG A 18 6.50 -11.08 -4.90
CA ARG A 18 6.56 -11.64 -3.54
C ARG A 18 5.29 -12.42 -3.19
N ARG A 19 4.14 -11.92 -3.67
CA ARG A 19 2.81 -12.52 -3.50
C ARG A 19 2.45 -13.56 -4.55
N LYS A 20 3.37 -13.84 -5.48
CA LYS A 20 3.16 -14.79 -6.60
C LYS A 20 1.96 -14.42 -7.46
N LEU A 21 1.67 -13.12 -7.57
CA LEU A 21 0.67 -12.60 -8.48
C LEU A 21 1.23 -12.62 -9.91
N SER A 22 0.35 -12.79 -10.90
CA SER A 22 0.77 -12.77 -12.31
C SER A 22 1.14 -11.34 -12.71
N VAL A 23 2.41 -11.14 -13.07
CA VAL A 23 2.90 -9.91 -13.68
C VAL A 23 2.78 -10.05 -15.20
N PRO A 24 2.03 -9.17 -15.90
CA PRO A 24 1.91 -9.24 -17.35
C PRO A 24 3.26 -9.08 -18.05
N GLU A 25 3.43 -9.74 -19.20
CA GLU A 25 4.67 -9.64 -19.99
C GLU A 25 4.95 -8.20 -20.43
N ASP A 26 3.91 -7.42 -20.71
CA ASP A 26 4.05 -6.00 -21.09
C ASP A 26 4.75 -5.17 -19.99
N VAL A 27 4.54 -5.50 -18.71
CA VAL A 27 5.25 -4.88 -17.59
C VAL A 27 6.73 -5.28 -17.58
N TYR A 28 7.02 -6.55 -17.85
CA TYR A 28 8.40 -7.05 -17.94
C TYR A 28 9.15 -6.46 -19.13
N GLU A 29 8.52 -6.36 -20.30
CA GLU A 29 9.12 -5.73 -21.48
C GLU A 29 9.32 -4.22 -21.26
N ALA A 30 8.36 -3.52 -20.65
CA ALA A 30 8.55 -2.11 -20.31
C ALA A 30 9.70 -1.90 -19.32
N ARG A 31 9.82 -2.78 -18.31
CA ARG A 31 10.95 -2.78 -17.36
C ARG A 31 12.28 -3.04 -18.06
N ARG A 32 12.33 -4.01 -18.98
CA ARG A 32 13.53 -4.34 -19.77
C ARG A 32 13.95 -3.20 -20.70
N LEU A 33 12.99 -2.59 -21.41
CA LEU A 33 13.22 -1.43 -22.26
C LEU A 33 13.83 -0.28 -21.46
N ARG A 34 13.23 0.02 -20.30
CA ARG A 34 13.73 1.05 -19.39
C ARG A 34 15.17 0.77 -18.94
N THR A 35 15.46 -0.46 -18.49
CA THR A 35 16.82 -0.86 -18.11
C THR A 35 17.80 -0.68 -19.26
N ALA A 36 17.43 -1.08 -20.49
CA ALA A 36 18.29 -0.92 -21.65
C ALA A 36 18.61 0.55 -21.97
N VAL A 37 17.61 1.43 -21.90
CA VAL A 37 17.79 2.89 -22.08
C VAL A 37 18.70 3.46 -20.99
N PHE A 38 18.45 3.10 -19.73
CA PHE A 38 19.23 3.56 -18.59
C PHE A 38 20.70 3.11 -18.64
N ASP A 39 20.95 1.86 -18.99
CA ASP A 39 22.29 1.31 -19.13
C ASP A 39 23.03 1.97 -20.31
N THR A 40 22.32 2.22 -21.42
CA THR A 40 22.88 2.93 -22.58
C THR A 40 23.22 4.38 -22.26
N ALA A 41 22.37 5.09 -21.52
CA ALA A 41 22.64 6.45 -21.03
C ALA A 41 23.86 6.52 -20.09
N ARG A 42 24.24 5.38 -19.51
CA ARG A 42 25.40 5.23 -18.60
C ARG A 42 26.59 4.54 -19.26
N THR A 43 26.63 4.48 -20.59
CA THR A 43 27.76 3.91 -21.33
C THR A 43 29.05 4.57 -20.84
N PRO A 44 30.01 3.80 -20.28
CA PRO A 44 31.25 4.34 -19.76
C PRO A 44 32.10 4.90 -20.91
N ASP A 45 32.97 5.84 -20.59
CA ASP A 45 33.97 6.28 -21.56
C ASP A 45 34.93 5.10 -21.88
N PRO A 46 35.37 4.97 -23.15
CA PRO A 46 36.34 3.95 -23.53
C PRO A 46 37.63 4.11 -22.73
N GLU A 47 38.27 2.99 -22.41
CA GLU A 47 39.55 3.01 -21.71
C GLU A 47 40.61 3.79 -22.49
N ARG A 48 41.45 4.52 -21.76
CA ARG A 48 42.56 5.28 -22.34
C ARG A 48 43.57 4.30 -22.97
N PRO A 49 43.91 4.46 -24.27
CA PRO A 49 44.92 3.62 -24.90
C PRO A 49 46.33 3.96 -24.37
N ALA A 50 47.24 3.00 -24.46
CA ALA A 50 48.66 3.21 -24.16
C ALA A 50 49.28 4.23 -25.13
N LEU A 51 50.32 4.94 -24.68
CA LEU A 51 51.08 5.86 -25.54
C LEU A 51 51.94 5.03 -26.50
N PRO A 52 51.79 5.18 -27.84
CA PRO A 52 52.62 4.46 -28.80
C PRO A 52 54.03 5.05 -28.90
N GLU A 53 54.96 4.28 -29.48
CA GLU A 53 56.40 4.60 -29.50
C GLU A 53 56.78 5.65 -30.56
N THR A 54 55.94 5.84 -31.58
CA THR A 54 56.22 6.77 -32.67
C THR A 54 55.16 7.87 -32.81
N ALA A 55 55.56 9.03 -33.34
CA ALA A 55 54.65 10.16 -33.57
C ALA A 55 53.54 9.84 -34.60
N ALA A 56 53.85 9.01 -35.61
CA ALA A 56 52.88 8.61 -36.63
C ALA A 56 51.79 7.69 -36.05
N GLU A 57 52.17 6.74 -35.20
CA GLU A 57 51.22 5.88 -34.47
C GLU A 57 50.41 6.67 -33.44
N ALA A 58 51.02 7.66 -32.79
CA ALA A 58 50.34 8.54 -31.83
C ALA A 58 49.15 9.26 -32.47
N ALA A 59 49.31 9.81 -33.67
CA ALA A 59 48.21 10.47 -34.38
C ALA A 59 47.02 9.52 -34.64
N ALA A 60 47.30 8.30 -35.09
CA ALA A 60 46.27 7.30 -35.37
C ALA A 60 45.53 6.83 -34.10
N VAL A 61 46.27 6.55 -33.03
CA VAL A 61 45.69 6.13 -31.73
C VAL A 61 44.84 7.25 -31.12
N ILE A 62 45.30 8.51 -31.17
CA ILE A 62 44.54 9.67 -30.71
C ILE A 62 43.24 9.80 -31.48
N GLN A 63 43.28 9.67 -32.81
CA GLN A 63 42.09 9.76 -33.65
C GLN A 63 41.06 8.68 -33.31
N GLN A 64 41.48 7.41 -33.23
CA GLN A 64 40.59 6.29 -32.89
C GLN A 64 39.95 6.46 -31.50
N HIS A 65 40.74 6.90 -30.52
CA HIS A 65 40.21 7.13 -29.17
C HIS A 65 39.24 8.31 -29.11
N ALA A 66 39.52 9.40 -29.85
CA ALA A 66 38.61 10.54 -29.95
C ALA A 66 37.28 10.15 -30.64
N GLU A 67 37.33 9.31 -31.68
CA GLU A 67 36.13 8.77 -32.33
C GLU A 67 35.33 7.89 -31.37
N ALA A 68 35.98 7.02 -30.58
CA ALA A 68 35.32 6.19 -29.58
C ALA A 68 34.68 7.03 -28.45
N LEU A 69 35.37 8.05 -27.94
CA LEU A 69 34.84 9.00 -26.96
C LEU A 69 33.61 9.72 -27.51
N ARG A 70 33.68 10.19 -28.76
CA ARG A 70 32.57 10.84 -29.43
C ARG A 70 31.38 9.89 -29.59
N LEU A 71 31.61 8.63 -29.97
CA LEU A 71 30.54 7.64 -30.09
C LEU A 71 29.85 7.40 -28.75
N ALA A 72 30.62 7.23 -27.67
CA ALA A 72 30.08 7.08 -26.32
C ALA A 72 29.23 8.28 -25.90
N ASP A 73 29.71 9.51 -26.13
CA ASP A 73 28.96 10.73 -25.82
C ASP A 73 27.66 10.85 -26.63
N VAL A 74 27.71 10.59 -27.94
CA VAL A 74 26.51 10.60 -28.81
C VAL A 74 25.52 9.52 -28.38
N THR A 75 26.01 8.34 -27.97
CA THR A 75 25.18 7.21 -27.52
C THR A 75 24.42 7.58 -26.25
N ARG A 76 25.10 8.20 -25.27
CA ARG A 76 24.45 8.68 -24.05
C ARG A 76 23.37 9.70 -24.35
N ARG A 77 23.69 10.72 -25.17
CA ARG A 77 22.73 11.76 -25.57
C ARG A 77 21.54 11.19 -26.33
N ALA A 78 21.76 10.19 -27.19
CA ALA A 78 20.68 9.53 -27.91
C ALA A 78 19.77 8.72 -26.97
N ALA A 79 20.33 8.02 -25.99
CA ALA A 79 19.56 7.29 -24.99
C ALA A 79 18.72 8.22 -24.08
N ASP A 80 19.28 9.36 -23.69
CA ASP A 80 18.58 10.36 -22.85
C ASP A 80 17.28 10.87 -23.51
N LEU A 81 17.19 10.86 -24.85
CA LEU A 81 15.97 11.21 -25.58
C LEU A 81 14.80 10.26 -25.30
N PHE A 82 15.08 9.02 -24.91
CA PHE A 82 14.07 7.99 -24.66
C PHE A 82 13.79 7.76 -23.17
N ALA A 83 14.56 8.38 -22.27
CA ALA A 83 14.51 8.08 -20.84
C ALA A 83 13.12 8.35 -20.22
N GLU A 84 12.54 9.53 -20.50
CA GLU A 84 11.22 9.89 -19.97
C GLU A 84 10.11 8.99 -20.53
N GLU A 85 10.15 8.67 -21.82
CA GLU A 85 9.16 7.79 -22.46
C GLU A 85 9.23 6.36 -21.91
N ALA A 86 10.44 5.83 -21.71
CA ALA A 86 10.64 4.50 -21.15
C ALA A 86 10.20 4.42 -19.69
N ASP A 87 10.51 5.45 -18.88
CA ASP A 87 10.05 5.56 -17.49
C ASP A 87 8.51 5.63 -17.43
N GLN A 88 7.90 6.46 -18.27
CA GLN A 88 6.46 6.64 -18.33
C GLN A 88 5.75 5.35 -18.75
N ARG A 89 6.26 4.67 -19.79
CA ARG A 89 5.69 3.40 -20.25
C ARG A 89 5.70 2.35 -19.14
N PHE A 90 6.80 2.23 -18.40
CA PHE A 90 6.87 1.28 -17.27
C PHE A 90 5.84 1.61 -16.18
N VAL A 91 5.69 2.89 -15.83
CA VAL A 91 4.70 3.34 -14.85
C VAL A 91 3.27 3.04 -15.33
N ASP A 92 2.95 3.31 -16.59
CA ASP A 92 1.61 3.11 -17.15
C ASP A 92 1.22 1.62 -17.21
N GLU A 93 2.14 0.76 -17.63
CA GLU A 93 1.91 -0.69 -17.66
C GLU A 93 1.73 -1.26 -16.24
N ALA A 94 2.57 -0.82 -15.28
CA ALA A 94 2.42 -1.21 -13.89
C ALA A 94 1.08 -0.73 -13.31
N MET A 95 0.69 0.52 -13.58
CA MET A 95 -0.58 1.09 -13.15
C MET A 95 -1.79 0.32 -13.70
N ALA A 96 -1.74 -0.08 -14.97
CA ALA A 96 -2.80 -0.86 -15.62
C ALA A 96 -2.98 -2.25 -14.98
N ALA A 97 -1.92 -2.82 -14.39
CA ALA A 97 -1.96 -4.13 -13.73
C ALA A 97 -2.50 -4.07 -12.29
N VAL A 98 -2.46 -2.89 -11.62
CA VAL A 98 -2.84 -2.70 -10.22
C VAL A 98 -4.21 -3.31 -9.85
N PRO A 99 -5.31 -3.09 -10.60
CA PRO A 99 -6.61 -3.64 -10.22
C PRO A 99 -6.62 -5.18 -10.13
N LYS A 100 -5.91 -5.85 -11.05
CA LYS A 100 -5.80 -7.32 -11.04
C LYS A 100 -4.94 -7.81 -9.88
N TRP A 101 -3.85 -7.10 -9.56
CA TRP A 101 -3.00 -7.46 -8.44
C TRP A 101 -3.72 -7.33 -7.11
N VAL A 102 -4.44 -6.22 -6.88
CA VAL A 102 -5.21 -6.02 -5.65
C VAL A 102 -6.31 -7.09 -5.51
N ALA A 103 -7.08 -7.36 -6.57
CA ALA A 103 -8.09 -8.42 -6.54
C ALA A 103 -7.50 -9.81 -6.27
N GLY A 104 -6.26 -10.06 -6.74
CA GLY A 104 -5.54 -11.31 -6.47
C GLY A 104 -5.22 -11.54 -4.98
N LEU A 105 -5.19 -10.49 -4.16
CA LEU A 105 -4.91 -10.57 -2.72
C LEU A 105 -6.13 -10.91 -1.87
N ASP A 106 -7.36 -10.72 -2.39
CA ASP A 106 -8.60 -10.85 -1.60
C ASP A 106 -8.76 -12.23 -0.96
N LYS A 107 -8.44 -13.29 -1.72
CA LYS A 107 -8.53 -14.68 -1.23
C LYS A 107 -7.57 -14.93 -0.07
N GLU A 108 -6.33 -14.46 -0.19
CA GLU A 108 -5.32 -14.60 0.86
C GLU A 108 -5.74 -13.80 2.10
N PHE A 109 -6.14 -12.55 1.92
CA PHE A 109 -6.62 -11.67 2.97
C PHE A 109 -7.78 -12.31 3.75
N GLY A 110 -8.85 -12.74 3.06
CA GLY A 110 -10.01 -13.36 3.70
C GLY A 110 -9.66 -14.66 4.43
N THR A 111 -8.73 -15.46 3.90
CA THR A 111 -8.25 -16.68 4.57
C THR A 111 -7.54 -16.34 5.87
N LEU A 112 -6.64 -15.36 5.86
CA LEU A 112 -5.89 -14.95 7.05
C LEU A 112 -6.79 -14.30 8.11
N VAL A 113 -7.73 -13.44 7.70
CA VAL A 113 -8.74 -12.86 8.60
C VAL A 113 -9.56 -13.97 9.27
N ALA A 114 -9.99 -14.99 8.52
CA ALA A 114 -10.73 -16.13 9.07
C ALA A 114 -9.89 -16.95 10.07
N VAL A 115 -8.57 -17.07 9.86
CA VAL A 115 -7.66 -17.70 10.84
C VAL A 115 -7.60 -16.89 12.12
N VAL A 116 -7.43 -15.57 12.03
CA VAL A 116 -7.40 -14.69 13.21
C VAL A 116 -8.75 -14.73 13.93
N ALA A 117 -9.88 -14.67 13.24
CA ALA A 117 -11.21 -14.73 13.84
C ALA A 117 -11.44 -16.05 14.62
N LYS A 118 -11.03 -17.19 14.04
CA LYS A 118 -11.10 -18.50 14.71
C LYS A 118 -10.20 -18.58 15.95
N ALA A 119 -9.04 -17.94 15.92
CA ALA A 119 -8.15 -17.86 17.07
C ALA A 119 -8.69 -16.90 18.14
N ALA A 120 -9.23 -15.75 17.74
CA ALA A 120 -9.79 -14.73 18.60
C ALA A 120 -10.93 -15.25 19.49
N ALA A 121 -11.72 -16.21 19.00
CA ALA A 121 -12.79 -16.88 19.76
C ALA A 121 -12.26 -17.70 20.96
N LYS A 122 -10.97 -18.03 20.98
CA LYS A 122 -10.30 -18.80 22.05
C LYS A 122 -9.35 -17.97 22.90
N LEU A 123 -9.08 -16.73 22.49
CA LEU A 123 -8.20 -15.82 23.20
C LEU A 123 -8.97 -14.99 24.24
N PRO A 124 -8.31 -14.50 25.30
CA PRO A 124 -8.92 -13.59 26.26
C PRO A 124 -9.67 -12.43 25.61
N GLN A 125 -10.82 -12.05 26.16
CA GLN A 125 -11.62 -10.92 25.65
C GLN A 125 -10.91 -9.58 25.88
N ASP A 126 -10.25 -9.43 27.02
CA ASP A 126 -9.39 -8.29 27.30
C ASP A 126 -8.15 -8.29 26.40
N ILE A 127 -8.06 -7.29 25.52
CA ILE A 127 -6.95 -7.10 24.58
C ILE A 127 -5.62 -6.90 25.31
N SER A 128 -5.62 -6.32 26.52
CA SER A 128 -4.41 -6.10 27.29
C SER A 128 -3.76 -7.40 27.79
N MET A 129 -4.51 -8.51 27.79
CA MET A 129 -4.02 -9.86 28.09
C MET A 129 -3.44 -10.58 26.87
N LEU A 130 -3.47 -9.96 25.69
CA LEU A 130 -2.85 -10.48 24.46
C LEU A 130 -1.39 -10.01 24.29
N ASP A 131 -0.87 -9.25 25.24
CA ASP A 131 0.56 -8.96 25.34
C ASP A 131 1.32 -10.29 25.59
N PRO A 132 2.37 -10.62 24.82
CA PRO A 132 3.20 -11.82 25.03
C PRO A 132 3.70 -11.99 26.48
N GLY A 133 3.93 -10.89 27.20
CA GLY A 133 4.38 -10.91 28.59
C GLY A 133 3.25 -11.15 29.61
N ARG A 134 1.98 -11.12 29.20
CA ARG A 134 0.80 -11.24 30.07
C ARG A 134 -0.08 -12.44 29.77
N ILE A 135 0.00 -12.99 28.56
CA ILE A 135 -0.80 -14.14 28.20
C ILE A 135 -0.42 -15.36 29.06
N ASP A 136 -1.43 -16.10 29.50
CA ASP A 136 -1.23 -17.35 30.21
C ASP A 136 -0.74 -18.46 29.26
N TRP A 137 0.58 -18.59 29.17
CA TRP A 137 1.23 -19.62 28.35
C TRP A 137 1.01 -21.04 28.86
N ASN A 138 0.60 -21.22 30.13
CA ASN A 138 0.29 -22.54 30.68
C ASN A 138 -1.09 -23.04 30.24
N ASN A 139 -1.95 -22.15 29.71
CA ASN A 139 -3.21 -22.55 29.11
C ASN A 139 -2.97 -23.02 27.66
N PRO A 140 -3.09 -24.32 27.36
CA PRO A 140 -2.81 -24.86 26.02
C PRO A 140 -3.79 -24.34 24.95
N VAL A 141 -4.99 -23.89 25.35
CA VAL A 141 -5.96 -23.29 24.44
C VAL A 141 -5.49 -21.89 24.02
N HIS A 142 -5.04 -21.08 24.97
CA HIS A 142 -4.57 -19.72 24.71
C HIS A 142 -3.26 -19.71 23.93
N SER A 143 -2.27 -20.50 24.35
CA SER A 143 -0.98 -20.55 23.67
C SER A 143 -1.10 -21.02 22.21
N ALA A 144 -1.85 -22.10 21.96
CA ALA A 144 -2.05 -22.60 20.60
C ALA A 144 -2.87 -21.64 19.73
N ALA A 145 -3.86 -20.94 20.31
CA ALA A 145 -4.61 -19.90 19.59
C ALA A 145 -3.73 -18.69 19.27
N TYR A 146 -2.89 -18.28 20.21
CA TYR A 146 -1.96 -17.17 20.04
C TYR A 146 -0.96 -17.42 18.91
N THR A 147 -0.28 -18.58 18.92
CA THR A 147 0.67 -18.94 17.86
C THR A 147 0.02 -18.96 16.48
N LYS A 148 -1.23 -19.43 16.38
CA LYS A 148 -1.99 -19.39 15.11
C LYS A 148 -2.33 -17.97 14.69
N ALA A 149 -2.76 -17.13 15.63
CA ALA A 149 -3.05 -15.73 15.36
C ALA A 149 -1.79 -14.95 14.96
N GLU A 150 -0.65 -15.22 15.60
CA GLU A 150 0.65 -14.59 15.33
C GLU A 150 1.10 -14.83 13.89
N GLY A 151 1.12 -16.09 13.46
CA GLY A 151 1.50 -16.43 12.08
C GLY A 151 0.61 -15.76 11.04
N ALA A 152 -0.69 -15.63 11.30
CA ALA A 152 -1.63 -14.96 10.40
C ALA A 152 -1.53 -13.43 10.45
N ALA A 153 -1.37 -12.85 11.64
CA ALA A 153 -1.26 -11.41 11.85
C ALA A 153 0.00 -10.84 11.18
N VAL A 154 1.14 -11.52 11.26
CA VAL A 154 2.36 -11.11 10.56
C VAL A 154 2.17 -11.11 9.04
N GLN A 155 1.52 -12.14 8.50
CA GLN A 155 1.23 -12.22 7.07
C GLN A 155 0.24 -11.14 6.62
N LEU A 156 -0.75 -10.81 7.46
CA LEU A 156 -1.69 -9.71 7.23
C LEU A 156 -0.98 -8.35 7.21
N GLU A 157 -0.10 -8.06 8.17
CA GLU A 157 0.68 -6.80 8.15
C GLU A 157 1.52 -6.67 6.88
N GLN A 158 2.20 -7.75 6.48
CA GLN A 158 2.94 -7.78 5.22
C GLN A 158 2.01 -7.60 4.02
N LEU A 159 0.79 -8.14 4.05
CA LEU A 159 -0.17 -8.04 2.94
C LEU A 159 -0.68 -6.61 2.80
N VAL A 160 -0.99 -5.95 3.92
CA VAL A 160 -1.36 -4.53 3.93
C VAL A 160 -0.23 -3.66 3.39
N SER A 161 1.02 -3.94 3.76
CA SER A 161 2.19 -3.25 3.21
C SER A 161 2.32 -3.47 1.70
N ASP A 162 2.28 -4.74 1.23
CA ASP A 162 2.41 -5.07 -0.19
C ASP A 162 1.26 -4.45 -1.01
N ARG A 163 0.03 -4.44 -0.49
CA ARG A 163 -1.11 -3.77 -1.13
C ARG A 163 -0.90 -2.25 -1.20
N SER A 164 -0.32 -1.64 -0.17
CA SER A 164 0.00 -0.20 -0.18
C SER A 164 1.06 0.13 -1.23
N ASP A 165 2.10 -0.72 -1.37
CA ASP A 165 3.12 -0.58 -2.41
C ASP A 165 2.53 -0.70 -3.81
N ILE A 166 1.62 -1.67 -4.02
CA ILE A 166 0.88 -1.85 -5.28
C ILE A 166 -0.01 -0.63 -5.59
N ALA A 167 -0.77 -0.15 -4.61
CA ALA A 167 -1.71 0.95 -4.80
C ALA A 167 -1.02 2.32 -4.97
N ALA A 168 0.22 2.48 -4.52
CA ALA A 168 0.98 3.72 -4.65
C ALA A 168 1.11 4.18 -6.11
N VAL A 169 1.28 3.23 -7.03
CA VAL A 169 1.40 3.51 -8.48
C VAL A 169 0.12 4.14 -9.07
N ALA A 170 -1.05 3.80 -8.52
CA ALA A 170 -2.34 4.35 -8.95
C ALA A 170 -2.71 5.66 -8.24
N GLY A 171 -1.74 6.33 -7.61
CA GLY A 171 -1.93 7.60 -6.91
C GLY A 171 -2.01 7.49 -5.39
N GLY A 172 -1.90 6.27 -4.84
CA GLY A 172 -1.78 6.02 -3.40
C GLY A 172 -3.02 6.33 -2.56
N ASP A 173 -2.99 5.85 -1.32
CA ASP A 173 -4.16 5.85 -0.45
C ASP A 173 -4.43 7.19 0.25
N GLY A 174 -3.39 7.92 0.64
CA GLY A 174 -3.51 9.22 1.33
C GLY A 174 -4.12 9.16 2.74
N GLY A 175 -3.77 10.12 3.60
CA GLY A 175 -4.39 10.30 4.92
C GLY A 175 -3.72 9.57 6.11
N ARG A 176 -4.18 9.87 7.32
CA ARG A 176 -3.57 9.42 8.59
C ARG A 176 -3.86 7.96 8.95
N ASP A 177 -5.04 7.46 8.55
CA ASP A 177 -5.57 6.15 8.94
C ASP A 177 -5.73 5.21 7.73
N ASN A 178 -4.99 5.47 6.65
CA ASN A 178 -5.06 4.75 5.38
C ASN A 178 -4.88 3.23 5.52
N ALA A 179 -3.98 2.78 6.39
CA ALA A 179 -3.76 1.36 6.64
C ALA A 179 -4.97 0.67 7.27
N LEU A 180 -5.78 1.38 8.07
CA LEU A 180 -7.05 0.82 8.58
C LEU A 180 -8.07 0.75 7.45
N PHE A 181 -8.23 1.85 6.71
CA PHE A 181 -9.20 1.92 5.61
C PHE A 181 -8.84 0.97 4.47
N ALA A 182 -7.57 0.58 4.33
CA ALA A 182 -7.14 -0.46 3.41
C ALA A 182 -7.73 -1.84 3.74
N VAL A 183 -8.17 -2.09 4.98
CA VAL A 183 -8.59 -3.42 5.45
C VAL A 183 -9.96 -3.47 6.11
N ALA A 184 -10.50 -2.31 6.49
CA ALA A 184 -11.77 -2.19 7.17
C ALA A 184 -12.65 -1.14 6.50
N HIS A 185 -13.92 -1.50 6.32
CA HIS A 185 -14.97 -0.64 5.82
C HIS A 185 -15.95 -0.36 6.98
N PHE A 186 -16.14 0.92 7.30
CA PHE A 186 -17.14 1.37 8.26
C PHE A 186 -18.53 1.27 7.61
N PRO A 187 -19.62 1.13 8.37
CA PRO A 187 -20.97 1.20 7.81
C PRO A 187 -21.28 2.63 7.34
N GLN A 188 -22.17 2.78 6.35
CA GLN A 188 -22.61 4.11 5.91
C GLN A 188 -23.40 4.80 7.04
N PRO A 189 -23.16 6.09 7.32
CA PRO A 189 -23.92 6.81 8.33
C PRO A 189 -25.38 6.93 7.89
N THR A 190 -26.30 6.53 8.76
CA THR A 190 -27.74 6.80 8.62
C THR A 190 -28.17 7.81 9.66
N VAL A 191 -29.26 8.56 9.38
CA VAL A 191 -29.83 9.49 10.36
C VAL A 191 -30.09 8.79 11.69
N GLN A 192 -30.70 7.60 11.65
CA GLN A 192 -30.99 6.82 12.84
C GLN A 192 -29.72 6.44 13.62
N ALA A 193 -28.69 5.93 12.95
CA ALA A 193 -27.47 5.47 13.59
C ALA A 193 -26.67 6.64 14.22
N VAL A 194 -26.63 7.78 13.54
CA VAL A 194 -26.02 9.01 14.08
C VAL A 194 -26.79 9.53 15.30
N MET A 195 -28.12 9.50 15.23
CA MET A 195 -29.00 9.91 16.34
C MET A 195 -28.91 8.98 17.55
N ASN A 196 -28.73 7.68 17.32
CA ASN A 196 -28.46 6.69 18.37
C ASN A 196 -27.07 6.88 18.99
N GLY A 197 -26.09 7.37 18.23
CA GLY A 197 -24.74 7.62 18.72
C GLY A 197 -23.77 6.50 18.44
N ASP A 198 -24.06 5.63 17.48
CA ASP A 198 -23.28 4.45 17.12
C ASP A 198 -21.81 4.78 16.78
N TRP A 199 -21.53 6.03 16.38
CA TRP A 199 -20.16 6.52 16.19
C TRP A 199 -19.29 6.45 17.46
N GLN A 200 -19.88 6.57 18.66
CA GLN A 200 -19.13 6.49 19.92
C GLN A 200 -18.50 5.12 20.14
N ASP A 201 -19.13 4.06 19.62
CA ASP A 201 -18.63 2.68 19.71
C ASP A 201 -17.59 2.39 18.62
N MET A 202 -17.73 3.00 17.44
CA MET A 202 -16.82 2.79 16.30
C MET A 202 -15.57 3.68 16.33
N ALA A 203 -15.67 4.92 16.83
CA ALA A 203 -14.55 5.87 16.87
C ALA A 203 -13.30 5.36 17.61
N PRO A 204 -13.42 4.63 18.74
CA PRO A 204 -12.28 4.02 19.43
C PRO A 204 -11.43 3.11 18.54
N VAL A 205 -12.01 2.50 17.50
CA VAL A 205 -11.29 1.57 16.61
C VAL A 205 -10.14 2.26 15.88
N LEU A 206 -10.32 3.52 15.49
CA LEU A 206 -9.29 4.32 14.85
C LEU A 206 -8.05 4.47 15.74
N TYR A 207 -8.26 4.71 17.03
CA TYR A 207 -7.19 4.89 18.00
C TYR A 207 -6.53 3.56 18.33
N ALA A 208 -7.31 2.54 18.64
CA ALA A 208 -6.82 1.20 18.96
C ALA A 208 -5.98 0.61 17.81
N TRP A 209 -6.39 0.81 16.56
CA TRP A 209 -5.62 0.35 15.40
C TRP A 209 -4.21 0.96 15.33
N ARG A 210 -4.06 2.23 15.73
CA ARG A 210 -2.77 2.92 15.75
C ARG A 210 -1.95 2.51 16.97
N ASP A 211 -2.58 2.46 18.14
CA ASP A 211 -1.92 2.22 19.42
C ASP A 211 -1.39 0.78 19.52
N LEU A 212 -2.08 -0.18 18.87
CA LEU A 212 -1.70 -1.58 18.82
C LEU A 212 -0.71 -1.92 17.69
N ARG A 213 -0.12 -0.94 17.00
CA ARG A 213 0.81 -1.18 15.87
C ARG A 213 2.00 -2.09 16.24
N ALA A 214 2.49 -1.99 17.47
CA ALA A 214 3.60 -2.83 17.96
C ALA A 214 3.15 -4.24 18.42
N GLN A 215 1.84 -4.52 18.42
CA GLN A 215 1.26 -5.77 18.88
C GLN A 215 0.32 -6.36 17.80
N PRO A 216 0.86 -6.94 16.72
CA PRO A 216 0.05 -7.37 15.56
C PRO A 216 -1.10 -8.32 15.93
N VAL A 217 -0.88 -9.27 16.85
CA VAL A 217 -1.93 -10.18 17.30
C VAL A 217 -3.07 -9.41 17.97
N ALA A 218 -2.75 -8.55 18.94
CA ALA A 218 -3.74 -7.74 19.64
C ALA A 218 -4.51 -6.83 18.68
N ARG A 219 -3.80 -6.21 17.73
CA ARG A 219 -4.36 -5.32 16.72
C ARG A 219 -5.39 -6.01 15.83
N TRP A 220 -5.04 -7.16 15.27
CA TRP A 220 -5.92 -7.92 14.38
C TRP A 220 -7.05 -8.61 15.15
N VAL A 221 -6.78 -9.14 16.35
CA VAL A 221 -7.81 -9.72 17.22
C VAL A 221 -8.84 -8.66 17.63
N TYR A 222 -8.38 -7.45 17.96
CA TYR A 222 -9.29 -6.34 18.25
C TYR A 222 -10.18 -6.03 17.05
N LEU A 223 -9.60 -5.96 15.85
CA LEU A 223 -10.32 -5.62 14.62
C LEU A 223 -11.36 -6.68 14.24
N VAL A 224 -11.05 -7.98 14.30
CA VAL A 224 -12.02 -9.06 13.99
C VAL A 224 -13.16 -9.20 15.00
N ARG A 225 -13.03 -8.58 16.19
CA ARG A 225 -14.09 -8.51 17.20
C ARG A 225 -15.04 -7.33 16.99
N GLN A 226 -14.76 -6.45 16.03
CA GLN A 226 -15.63 -5.32 15.72
C GLN A 226 -16.71 -5.76 14.73
N ASP A 227 -17.82 -6.29 15.24
CA ASP A 227 -18.93 -6.80 14.41
C ASP A 227 -19.54 -5.73 13.49
N GLN A 228 -19.37 -4.45 13.84
CA GLN A 228 -19.85 -3.30 13.06
C GLN A 228 -19.02 -3.04 11.79
N LEU A 229 -17.80 -3.58 11.70
CA LEU A 229 -16.88 -3.33 10.62
C LEU A 229 -16.86 -4.49 9.63
N THR A 230 -16.88 -4.16 8.34
CA THR A 230 -16.64 -5.16 7.30
C THR A 230 -15.16 -5.22 6.99
N LEU A 231 -14.52 -6.36 7.25
CA LEU A 231 -13.11 -6.56 6.93
C LEU A 231 -12.96 -7.01 5.49
N SER A 232 -12.40 -6.14 4.67
CA SER A 232 -12.16 -6.37 3.24
C SER A 232 -11.00 -5.51 2.78
N LEU A 233 -10.22 -6.05 1.84
CA LEU A 233 -9.14 -5.32 1.23
C LEU A 233 -9.72 -4.24 0.31
N ALA A 234 -9.24 -3.00 0.45
CA ALA A 234 -9.72 -1.90 -0.37
C ALA A 234 -9.21 -2.04 -1.81
N THR A 235 -10.10 -1.84 -2.77
CA THR A 235 -9.76 -1.70 -4.18
C THR A 235 -8.98 -0.39 -4.43
N PRO A 236 -8.34 -0.22 -5.61
CA PRO A 236 -7.64 1.03 -5.92
C PRO A 236 -8.58 2.24 -5.85
N GLY A 237 -8.21 3.27 -5.07
CA GLY A 237 -9.02 4.47 -4.86
C GLY A 237 -10.01 4.41 -3.69
N GLU A 238 -10.46 3.21 -3.31
CA GLU A 238 -11.50 3.02 -2.27
C GLU A 238 -11.05 3.46 -0.87
N VAL A 239 -9.75 3.48 -0.57
CA VAL A 239 -9.25 3.96 0.72
C VAL A 239 -9.65 5.43 0.97
N ARG A 240 -9.65 6.25 -0.07
CA ARG A 240 -10.09 7.65 0.04
C ARG A 240 -11.59 7.74 0.28
N GLU A 241 -12.37 6.92 -0.41
CA GLU A 241 -13.82 6.85 -0.24
C GLU A 241 -14.17 6.44 1.20
N ARG A 242 -13.50 5.41 1.73
CA ARG A 242 -13.62 4.97 3.13
C ARG A 242 -13.22 6.07 4.13
N SER A 243 -12.19 6.87 3.80
CA SER A 243 -11.80 8.03 4.62
C SER A 243 -12.88 9.11 4.64
N VAL A 244 -13.42 9.47 3.48
CA VAL A 244 -14.50 10.46 3.35
C VAL A 244 -15.74 10.00 4.11
N GLN A 245 -16.06 8.71 4.06
CA GLN A 245 -17.17 8.14 4.82
C GLN A 245 -17.01 8.31 6.34
N VAL A 246 -15.78 8.18 6.86
CA VAL A 246 -15.49 8.45 8.28
C VAL A 246 -15.59 9.93 8.61
N GLU A 247 -15.21 10.82 7.69
CA GLU A 247 -15.41 12.26 7.84
C GLU A 247 -16.91 12.60 7.90
N LEU A 248 -17.72 11.98 7.05
CA LEU A 248 -19.18 12.14 7.06
C LEU A 248 -19.80 11.71 8.40
N TRP A 249 -19.33 10.62 9.00
CA TRP A 249 -19.71 10.22 10.36
C TRP A 249 -19.38 11.28 11.41
N ARG A 250 -18.19 11.87 11.34
CA ARG A 250 -17.76 12.92 12.27
C ARG A 250 -18.63 14.16 12.11
N ASP A 251 -18.86 14.60 10.88
CA ASP A 251 -19.64 15.80 10.56
C ASP A 251 -21.10 15.65 10.98
N ALA A 252 -21.73 14.50 10.69
CA ALA A 252 -23.08 14.20 11.14
C ALA A 252 -23.16 14.13 12.68
N GLY A 253 -22.16 13.55 13.34
CA GLY A 253 -22.04 13.54 14.79
C GLY A 253 -21.88 14.95 15.40
N HIS A 254 -21.14 15.84 14.75
CA HIS A 254 -21.04 17.25 15.13
C HIS A 254 -22.39 17.97 14.96
N ALA A 255 -23.05 17.80 13.83
CA ALA A 255 -24.36 18.36 13.53
C ALA A 255 -25.41 18.00 14.59
N ARG A 256 -25.44 16.73 15.02
CA ARG A 256 -26.28 16.26 16.14
C ARG A 256 -25.98 17.02 17.44
N ARG A 257 -24.70 17.17 17.82
CA ARG A 257 -24.29 17.81 19.08
C ARG A 257 -24.54 19.33 19.08
N SER A 258 -24.52 19.96 17.92
CA SER A 258 -24.73 21.40 17.78
C SER A 258 -26.21 21.82 17.82
N ALA A 259 -27.15 20.87 17.79
CA ALA A 259 -28.56 21.17 17.78
C ALA A 259 -29.16 21.39 19.18
N LEU A 260 -30.09 22.33 19.28
CA LEU A 260 -30.77 22.71 20.54
C LEU A 260 -31.93 21.78 20.92
N SER A 261 -32.36 20.88 20.04
CA SER A 261 -33.46 19.94 20.27
C SER A 261 -33.30 18.67 19.43
N PRO A 262 -33.96 17.55 19.79
CA PRO A 262 -33.90 16.32 19.00
C PRO A 262 -34.39 16.48 17.56
N ARG A 263 -35.45 17.27 17.34
CA ARG A 263 -36.02 17.51 16.00
C ARG A 263 -35.09 18.37 15.13
N THR A 264 -34.40 19.35 15.72
CA THR A 264 -33.40 20.14 15.00
C THR A 264 -32.13 19.34 14.73
N ALA A 265 -31.76 18.43 15.64
CA ALA A 265 -30.64 17.50 15.44
C ALA A 265 -30.88 16.58 14.24
N GLU A 266 -32.06 15.98 14.15
CA GLU A 266 -32.45 15.12 13.04
C GLU A 266 -32.42 15.88 11.70
N ALA A 267 -32.92 17.13 11.67
CA ALA A 267 -32.88 17.98 10.48
C ALA A 267 -31.43 18.32 10.05
N TYR A 268 -30.56 18.67 10.99
CA TYR A 268 -29.15 18.98 10.69
C TYR A 268 -28.38 17.74 10.23
N VAL A 269 -28.58 16.60 10.88
CA VAL A 269 -28.00 15.32 10.46
C VAL A 269 -28.47 14.96 9.05
N THR A 270 -29.77 15.08 8.77
CA THR A 270 -30.33 14.82 7.44
C THR A 270 -29.70 15.72 6.38
N GLN A 271 -29.53 17.01 6.69
CA GLN A 271 -28.89 17.96 5.79
C GLN A 271 -27.45 17.55 5.46
N VAL A 272 -26.65 17.22 6.47
CA VAL A 272 -25.24 16.78 6.28
C VAL A 272 -25.15 15.50 5.47
N LEU A 273 -26.02 14.52 5.72
CA LEU A 273 -26.01 13.24 4.99
C LEU A 273 -26.56 13.32 3.56
N SER A 274 -27.18 14.45 3.19
CA SER A 274 -27.74 14.70 1.86
C SER A 274 -26.88 15.60 0.96
N ALA A 275 -25.80 16.16 1.52
CA ALA A 275 -24.86 17.05 0.84
C ALA A 275 -23.78 16.26 0.10
#